data_AF-H0ABK0-F1
#
_entry.id   AF-H0ABK0-F1
#
_cell.length_a   1.000
_cell.length_b   1.000
_cell.length_c   1.000
_cell.angle_alpha   90.00
_cell.angle_beta   90.00
_cell.angle_gamma   90.00
#
_symmetry.space_group_name_H-M   'P 1'
#
loop_
_entity.id
_entity.type
_entity.pdbx_description
1 polymer ?
#
loop_
_entity_poly.entity_id
_entity_poly.type
_entity_poly.pdbx_seq_one_letter_code
_entity_poly.pdbx_strand_id
1 'polypeptide(L)'
;MDEEFDEVVFVEANPHEMRQLEDEGEEFVFGDPRHPEVRREAGVKDASAVISLEEDFDLDNEMAQTLETVFIAVSDDEEEAEELMKNGAEHVILEDKAVEKILREKLGAKL
;
A
#
# COMPACT_ATOMS: atom_id res chain seq x y z
N MET A 1 -1.72 8.77 -11.71
CA MET A 1 -3.03 8.36 -11.15
C MET A 1 -3.89 9.60 -10.87
N ASP A 2 -3.87 10.58 -11.78
CA ASP A 2 -3.86 11.99 -11.36
C ASP A 2 -5.23 12.66 -11.28
N GLU A 3 -6.32 11.94 -11.53
CA GLU A 3 -7.67 12.53 -11.49
C GLU A 3 -8.39 12.30 -10.15
N GLU A 4 -7.93 11.38 -9.30
CA GLU A 4 -8.60 11.03 -8.03
C GLU A 4 -7.82 11.38 -6.76
N PHE A 5 -6.50 11.56 -6.82
CA PHE A 5 -5.66 11.89 -5.66
C PHE A 5 -4.88 13.18 -5.92
N ASP A 6 -4.94 14.12 -4.98
CA ASP A 6 -4.27 15.42 -5.10
C ASP A 6 -2.74 15.31 -4.95
N GLU A 7 -2.26 14.37 -4.14
CA GLU A 7 -0.85 14.17 -3.79
C GLU A 7 -0.60 12.69 -3.47
N VAL A 8 0.46 12.12 -4.03
CA VAL A 8 0.89 10.73 -3.79
C VAL A 8 2.38 10.76 -3.49
N VAL A 9 2.78 10.15 -2.36
CA VAL A 9 4.17 10.03 -1.94
C VAL A 9 4.50 8.56 -1.78
N PHE A 10 5.53 8.09 -2.49
CA PHE A 10 6.02 6.73 -2.39
C PHE A 10 7.05 6.60 -1.26
N VAL A 11 7.08 5.47 -0.58
CA VAL A 11 8.16 5.13 0.37
C VAL A 11 8.87 3.90 -0.17
N GLU A 12 10.15 4.02 -0.45
CA GLU A 12 10.92 2.97 -1.12
C GLU A 12 12.30 2.81 -0.47
N ALA A 13 12.73 1.57 -0.22
CA ALA A 13 14.03 1.23 0.36
C ALA A 13 15.02 0.66 -0.67
N ASN A 14 14.56 0.31 -1.86
CA ASN A 14 15.32 -0.26 -2.96
C ASN A 14 15.84 0.85 -3.91
N PRO A 15 17.17 1.03 -4.03
CA PRO A 15 17.76 2.02 -4.93
C PRO A 15 17.50 1.81 -6.42
N HIS A 16 17.03 0.63 -6.82
CA HIS A 16 16.63 0.39 -8.21
C HIS A 16 15.26 0.96 -8.51
N GLU A 17 14.26 0.69 -7.67
CA GLU A 17 12.90 1.21 -7.81
C GLU A 17 12.88 2.74 -7.63
N MET A 18 13.68 3.29 -6.71
CA MET A 18 13.83 4.74 -6.58
C MET A 18 14.23 5.45 -7.87
N ARG A 19 15.13 4.85 -8.67
CA ARG A 19 15.52 5.47 -9.95
C ARG A 19 14.37 5.49 -10.94
N GLN A 20 13.48 4.51 -10.88
CA GLN A 20 12.28 4.49 -11.70
C GLN A 20 11.32 5.59 -11.27
N LEU A 21 11.08 5.73 -9.95
CA LEU A 21 10.26 6.82 -9.40
C LEU A 21 10.82 8.21 -9.78
N GLU A 22 12.13 8.40 -9.69
CA GLU A 22 12.80 9.64 -10.13
C GLU A 22 12.65 9.89 -11.63
N ASP A 23 12.82 8.86 -12.46
CA ASP A 23 12.66 8.95 -13.92
C ASP A 23 11.19 9.24 -14.33
N GLU A 24 10.23 8.74 -13.56
CA GLU A 24 8.79 8.97 -13.74
C GLU A 24 8.32 10.33 -13.19
N GLY A 25 9.17 10.99 -12.39
CA GLY A 25 8.87 12.29 -11.78
C GLY A 25 7.93 12.19 -10.58
N GLU A 26 7.85 11.01 -9.96
CA GLU A 26 7.05 10.74 -8.78
C GLU A 26 7.71 11.30 -7.52
N GLU A 27 6.91 11.72 -6.54
CA GLU A 27 7.40 12.14 -5.24
C GLU A 27 7.66 10.93 -4.33
N PHE A 28 8.84 10.85 -3.72
CA PHE A 28 9.19 9.70 -2.89
C PHE A 28 10.09 10.07 -1.70
N VAL A 29 10.03 9.22 -0.68
CA VAL A 29 10.93 9.21 0.48
C VAL A 29 11.73 7.93 0.47
N PHE A 30 13.06 8.06 0.57
CA PHE A 30 13.96 6.93 0.65
C PHE A 30 14.09 6.40 2.08
N GLY A 31 13.71 5.14 2.30
CA GLY A 31 14.01 4.44 3.54
C GLY A 31 13.00 3.36 3.91
N ASP A 32 13.31 2.66 5.00
CA ASP A 32 12.47 1.62 5.56
C ASP A 32 11.29 2.27 6.33
N PRO A 33 10.02 1.97 5.99
CA PRO A 33 8.85 2.52 6.67
C PRO A 33 8.72 2.09 8.15
N ARG A 34 9.49 1.09 8.62
CA ARG A 34 9.64 0.77 10.05
C ARG A 34 10.28 1.90 10.85
N HIS A 35 11.01 2.80 10.19
CA HIS A 35 11.66 3.91 10.83
C HIS A 35 10.71 5.13 10.97
N PRO A 36 10.45 5.64 12.19
CA PRO A 36 9.52 6.74 12.40
C PRO A 36 9.90 8.04 11.66
N GLU A 37 11.19 8.27 11.40
CA GLU A 37 11.66 9.40 10.60
C GLU A 37 11.23 9.33 9.14
N VAL A 38 11.23 8.13 8.53
CA VAL A 38 10.77 7.90 7.16
C VAL A 38 9.28 8.20 7.08
N ARG A 39 8.49 7.66 8.02
CA ARG A 39 7.03 7.93 8.09
C ARG A 39 6.71 9.41 8.29
N ARG A 40 7.51 10.12 9.08
CA ARG A 40 7.34 11.57 9.30
C ARG A 40 7.68 12.37 8.06
N GLU A 41 8.77 12.01 7.37
CA GLU A 41 9.16 12.66 6.12
C GLU A 41 8.13 12.43 5.01
N ALA A 42 7.56 11.23 4.95
CA ALA A 42 6.51 10.86 4.01
C ALA A 42 5.10 11.41 4.37
N GLY A 43 4.98 12.19 5.45
CA GLY A 43 3.69 12.80 5.81
C GLY A 43 2.60 11.81 6.24
N VAL A 44 2.95 10.59 6.65
CA VAL A 44 2.00 9.50 6.98
C VAL A 44 0.89 9.93 7.93
N LYS A 45 1.19 10.81 8.88
CA LYS A 45 0.21 11.30 9.86
C LYS A 45 -0.89 12.17 9.25
N ASP A 46 -0.56 12.91 8.20
CA ASP A 46 -1.46 13.86 7.53
C ASP A 46 -2.08 13.25 6.25
N ALA A 47 -1.60 12.07 5.83
CA ALA A 47 -2.13 11.32 4.70
C ALA A 47 -3.58 10.89 4.93
N SER A 48 -4.40 10.96 3.88
CA SER A 48 -5.79 10.48 3.93
C SER A 48 -5.90 8.96 3.96
N ALA A 49 -4.91 8.27 3.40
CA ALA A 49 -4.74 6.84 3.46
C ALA A 49 -3.28 6.46 3.30
N VAL A 50 -2.90 5.31 3.83
CA VAL A 50 -1.61 4.65 3.60
C VAL A 50 -1.90 3.30 2.97
N ILE A 51 -1.22 3.01 1.86
CA ILE A 51 -1.34 1.74 1.15
C ILE A 51 0.01 1.02 1.24
N SER A 52 0.03 -0.15 1.87
CA SER A 52 1.18 -1.05 1.85
C SER A 52 1.07 -2.01 0.67
N LEU A 53 2.12 -2.04 -0.15
CA LEU A 53 2.29 -2.98 -1.26
C LEU A 53 3.39 -4.02 -0.96
N GLU A 54 3.95 -3.99 0.24
CA GLU A 54 5.01 -4.90 0.68
C GLU A 54 4.38 -6.21 1.19
N GLU A 55 4.97 -7.35 0.86
CA GLU A 55 4.62 -8.65 1.44
C GLU A 55 5.32 -8.84 2.79
N ASP A 56 5.02 -7.97 3.75
CA ASP A 56 5.66 -7.94 5.07
C ASP A 56 4.62 -7.86 6.19
N PHE A 57 4.11 -9.02 6.59
CA PHE A 57 3.06 -9.14 7.60
C PHE A 57 3.40 -8.45 8.93
N ASP A 58 4.66 -8.54 9.39
CA ASP A 58 5.05 -7.93 10.67
C ASP A 58 4.97 -6.40 10.60
N LEU A 59 5.40 -5.81 9.49
CA LEU A 59 5.28 -4.37 9.23
C LEU A 59 3.82 -3.96 9.10
N ASP A 60 3.05 -4.68 8.28
CA ASP A 60 1.65 -4.36 8.03
C ASP A 60 0.80 -4.48 9.29
N ASN A 61 1.10 -5.46 10.15
CA ASN A 61 0.43 -5.62 11.43
C ASN A 61 0.81 -4.50 12.42
N GLU A 62 2.07 -4.03 12.44
CA GLU A 62 2.45 -2.83 13.19
C GLU A 62 1.65 -1.61 12.69
N MET A 63 1.60 -1.40 11.38
CA MET A 63 0.90 -0.28 10.74
C MET A 63 -0.60 -0.32 11.07
N ALA A 64 -1.24 -1.47 10.88
CA ALA A 64 -2.66 -1.68 11.18
C ALA A 64 -3.01 -1.33 12.64
N GLN A 65 -2.13 -1.66 13.59
CA GLN A 65 -2.38 -1.41 15.02
C GLN A 65 -2.07 0.02 15.46
N THR A 66 -1.18 0.73 14.76
CA THR A 66 -0.59 1.98 15.26
C THR A 66 -0.97 3.23 14.48
N LEU A 67 -1.35 3.10 13.20
CA LEU A 67 -1.79 4.22 12.39
C LEU A 67 -3.19 4.67 12.81
N GLU A 68 -3.37 5.98 12.98
CA GLU A 68 -4.68 6.60 13.18
C GLU A 68 -5.40 6.91 11.85
N THR A 69 -4.66 6.85 10.73
CA THR A 69 -5.19 7.07 9.38
C THR A 69 -5.67 5.75 8.75
N VAL A 70 -6.41 5.84 7.64
CA VAL A 70 -6.87 4.67 6.89
C VAL A 70 -5.66 3.89 6.40
N PHE A 71 -5.55 2.62 6.82
CA PHE A 71 -4.51 1.72 6.38
C PHE A 71 -5.10 0.61 5.50
N ILE A 72 -4.50 0.43 4.32
CA ILE A 72 -4.85 -0.60 3.34
C ILE A 72 -3.61 -1.43 3.07
N ALA A 73 -3.72 -2.74 3.11
CA ALA A 73 -2.62 -3.66 2.77
C ALA A 73 -2.97 -4.52 1.54
N VAL A 74 -1.95 -5.15 0.96
CA VAL A 74 -2.08 -6.19 -0.06
C VAL A 74 -1.52 -7.48 0.52
N SER A 75 -2.20 -8.61 0.28
CA SER A 75 -1.73 -9.92 0.74
C SER A 75 -2.19 -11.00 -0.23
N ASP A 76 -1.44 -12.09 -0.31
CA ASP A 76 -1.80 -13.31 -1.04
C ASP A 76 -2.38 -14.40 -0.11
N ASP A 77 -2.40 -14.16 1.21
CA ASP A 77 -2.87 -15.09 2.24
C ASP A 77 -4.16 -14.60 2.92
N GLU A 78 -5.19 -15.46 2.93
CA GLU A 78 -6.51 -15.13 3.48
C GLU A 78 -6.50 -15.06 5.02
N GLU A 79 -5.69 -15.87 5.70
CA GLU A 79 -5.55 -15.83 7.17
C GLU A 79 -4.84 -14.55 7.62
N GLU A 80 -3.76 -14.15 6.92
CA GLU A 80 -3.06 -12.89 7.17
C GLU A 80 -3.98 -11.69 6.95
N ALA A 81 -4.73 -11.69 5.84
CA ALA A 81 -5.69 -10.63 5.54
C ALA A 81 -6.77 -10.48 6.63
N GLU A 82 -7.34 -11.60 7.10
CA GLU A 82 -8.30 -11.59 8.20
C GLU A 82 -7.69 -11.04 9.50
N GLU A 83 -6.44 -11.39 9.80
CA GLU A 83 -5.74 -10.90 10.98
C GLU A 83 -5.43 -9.40 10.89
N LEU A 84 -4.94 -8.90 9.76
CA LEU A 84 -4.69 -7.48 9.53
C LEU A 84 -5.97 -6.64 9.68
N MET A 85 -7.08 -7.09 9.07
CA MET A 85 -8.38 -6.41 9.22
C MET A 85 -8.86 -6.39 10.67
N LYS A 86 -8.65 -7.48 11.41
CA LYS A 86 -8.99 -7.55 12.83
C LYS A 86 -8.14 -6.61 13.69
N ASN A 87 -6.90 -6.38 13.29
CA ASN A 87 -5.92 -5.61 14.06
C ASN A 87 -5.93 -4.10 13.74
N GLY A 88 -6.63 -3.68 12.68
CA GLY A 88 -6.95 -2.28 12.41
C GLY A 88 -6.79 -1.83 10.97
N ALA A 89 -6.37 -2.69 10.05
CA ALA A 89 -6.42 -2.38 8.62
C ALA A 89 -7.89 -2.18 8.20
N GLU A 90 -8.18 -1.06 7.52
CA GLU A 90 -9.53 -0.78 7.00
C GLU A 90 -9.90 -1.78 5.90
N HIS A 91 -8.91 -2.15 5.08
CA HIS A 91 -9.08 -3.12 4.02
C HIS A 91 -7.79 -3.88 3.72
N VAL A 92 -7.93 -5.11 3.27
CA VAL A 92 -6.82 -5.90 2.70
C VAL A 92 -7.24 -6.38 1.32
N ILE A 93 -6.41 -6.10 0.33
CA ILE A 93 -6.60 -6.52 -1.05
C ILE A 93 -5.96 -7.90 -1.21
N LEU A 94 -6.79 -8.91 -1.41
CA LEU A 94 -6.31 -10.25 -1.78
C LEU A 94 -5.94 -10.27 -3.26
N GLU A 95 -4.66 -10.52 -3.58
CA GLU A 95 -4.13 -10.46 -4.94
C GLU A 95 -4.92 -11.35 -5.92
N ASP A 96 -5.12 -12.61 -5.55
CA ASP A 96 -5.87 -13.58 -6.37
C ASP A 96 -7.30 -13.12 -6.65
N LYS A 97 -7.96 -12.49 -5.66
CA LYS A 97 -9.32 -11.95 -5.82
C LYS A 97 -9.35 -10.72 -6.70
N ALA A 98 -8.35 -9.85 -6.59
CA ALA A 98 -8.20 -8.68 -7.45
C ALA A 98 -7.99 -9.10 -8.91
N VAL A 99 -7.09 -10.06 -9.15
CA VAL A 99 -6.85 -10.64 -10.48
C VAL A 99 -8.10 -11.33 -11.02
N GLU A 100 -8.79 -12.15 -10.22
CA GLU A 100 -10.04 -12.82 -10.61
C GLU A 100 -11.10 -11.80 -11.08
N LYS A 101 -11.28 -10.70 -10.32
CA LYS A 101 -12.22 -9.62 -10.66
C LYS A 101 -11.87 -8.99 -12.01
N ILE A 102 -10.61 -8.62 -12.22
CA ILE A 102 -10.14 -8.00 -13.47
C ILE A 102 -10.35 -8.95 -14.66
N LEU A 103 -10.06 -10.23 -14.50
CA LEU A 103 -10.28 -11.24 -15.54
C LEU A 103 -11.76 -11.39 -15.86
N ARG A 104 -12.64 -11.43 -14.86
CA ARG A 104 -14.10 -11.51 -15.04
C ARG A 104 -14.63 -10.30 -15.79
N GLU A 105 -14.18 -9.09 -15.46
CA GLU A 105 -14.60 -7.86 -16.15
C GLU A 105 -14.15 -7.86 -17.62
N LYS A 106 -12.88 -8.22 -17.88
CA LYS A 106 -12.32 -8.23 -19.24
C LYS A 106 -12.90 -9.35 -20.12
N LEU A 107 -13.19 -10.51 -19.56
CA LEU A 107 -13.75 -11.66 -20.28
C LEU A 107 -15.28 -11.59 -20.38
N GLY A 108 -15.95 -11.11 -19.34
CA GLY A 108 -17.40 -10.88 -19.32
C GLY A 108 -17.84 -9.80 -20.30
N ALA A 109 -17.01 -8.79 -20.55
CA ALA A 109 -17.25 -7.78 -21.59
C ALA A 109 -17.07 -8.31 -23.03
N LYS A 110 -16.58 -9.56 -23.21
CA LYS A 110 -16.33 -10.18 -24.53
C LYS A 110 -17.36 -11.27 -24.91
N LEU A 111 -18.35 -11.54 -24.06
CA LEU A 111 -19.48 -12.45 -24.33
C LEU A 111 -20.79 -11.66 -24.41
#